data_AF-A0A4Y8JTU1-F1
#
_entry.id   AF-A0A4Y8JTU1-F1
#
_cell.length_a   1.000
_cell.length_b   1.000
_cell.length_c   1.000
_cell.angle_alpha   90.00
_cell.angle_beta   90.00
_cell.angle_gamma   90.00
#
_symmetry.space_group_name_H-M   'P 1'
#
loop_
_entity.id
_entity.type
_entity.pdbx_description
1 polymer ?
#
loop_
_entity_poly.entity_id
_entity_poly.type
_entity_poly.pdbx_seq_one_letter_code
_entity_poly.pdbx_strand_id
1 'polypeptide(L)'
;MTTSIRSVKINPTETISVLDVNEDSIGADIIAAIGCRMFDVVGLEDDIDLFVDDEGLINGSTLNLPATVLAHRLGSRTVIFGTAIAVSVTGDGETVGLSDAQLARIQESFAQKPDAGTVDALVESLSPFPTVVSMLRNI
;
A
#
# COMPACT_ATOMS: atom_id res chain seq x y z
N MET A 1 -29.70 -1.52 -2.65
CA MET A 1 -28.66 -1.08 -1.70
C MET A 1 -27.35 -1.50 -2.32
N THR A 2 -26.40 -0.58 -2.48
CA THR A 2 -25.07 -0.92 -3.00
C THR A 2 -24.25 -1.43 -1.82
N THR A 3 -23.67 -2.62 -1.92
CA THR A 3 -22.77 -3.15 -0.89
C THR A 3 -21.38 -2.59 -1.14
N SER A 4 -20.67 -2.24 -0.06
CA SER A 4 -19.33 -1.70 -0.16
C SER A 4 -18.38 -2.45 0.74
N ILE A 5 -17.15 -2.61 0.27
CA ILE A 5 -16.06 -3.15 1.05
C ILE A 5 -15.21 -2.01 1.62
N ARG A 6 -14.75 -2.19 2.86
CA ARG A 6 -13.84 -1.26 3.51
C ARG A 6 -12.42 -1.46 2.99
N SER A 7 -11.80 -0.38 2.53
CA SER A 7 -10.40 -0.34 2.09
C SER A 7 -9.64 0.85 2.71
N VAL A 8 -8.33 0.91 2.55
CA VAL A 8 -7.51 2.08 2.94
C VAL A 8 -6.78 2.62 1.73
N LYS A 9 -7.01 3.90 1.41
CA LYS A 9 -6.26 4.65 0.40
C LYS A 9 -5.02 5.28 1.02
N ILE A 10 -3.87 5.00 0.43
CA ILE A 10 -2.55 5.50 0.87
C ILE A 10 -2.00 6.39 -0.25
N ASN A 11 -2.07 7.72 -0.08
CA ASN A 11 -1.50 8.64 -1.05
C ASN A 11 0.00 8.88 -0.79
N PRO A 12 0.82 9.16 -1.82
CA PRO A 12 2.26 9.39 -1.66
C PRO A 12 2.63 10.55 -0.75
N THR A 13 1.79 11.60 -0.67
CA THR A 13 2.18 12.86 -0.03
C THR A 13 1.50 13.08 1.32
N GLU A 14 0.18 12.98 1.48
CA GLU A 14 -0.42 13.60 2.68
C GLU A 14 -1.69 12.95 3.27
N THR A 15 -2.29 11.92 2.67
CA THR A 15 -3.53 11.37 3.25
C THR A 15 -3.60 9.86 3.17
N ILE A 16 -3.72 9.25 4.35
CA ILE A 16 -4.13 7.86 4.54
C ILE A 16 -5.57 7.92 5.03
N SER A 17 -6.50 7.35 4.27
CA SER A 17 -7.93 7.45 4.56
C SER A 17 -8.63 6.13 4.29
N VAL A 18 -9.68 5.84 5.05
CA VAL A 18 -10.60 4.76 4.70
C VAL A 18 -11.34 5.14 3.42
N LEU A 19 -11.51 4.17 2.53
CA LEU A 19 -12.26 4.29 1.29
C LEU A 19 -13.26 3.13 1.20
N ASP A 20 -14.53 3.46 0.99
CA ASP A 20 -15.55 2.46 0.65
C ASP A 20 -15.51 2.20 -0.85
N VAL A 21 -15.34 0.95 -1.24
CA VAL A 21 -15.29 0.49 -2.64
C VAL A 21 -16.55 -0.30 -2.92
N ASN A 22 -17.21 -0.07 -4.06
CA ASN A 22 -18.40 -0.84 -4.43
C ASN A 22 -18.02 -2.30 -4.72
N GLU A 23 -18.66 -3.24 -4.03
CA GLU A 23 -18.40 -4.67 -4.16
C GLU A 23 -18.72 -5.19 -5.57
N ASP A 24 -19.69 -4.58 -6.25
CA ASP A 24 -20.08 -4.97 -7.62
C ASP A 24 -19.12 -4.43 -8.70
N SER A 25 -18.19 -3.52 -8.33
CA SER A 25 -17.27 -2.86 -9.28
C SER A 25 -15.86 -2.64 -8.75
N ILE A 26 -15.40 -3.51 -7.83
CA ILE A 26 -14.12 -3.37 -7.09
C ILE A 26 -12.96 -2.93 -8.00
N GLY A 27 -12.70 -3.66 -9.09
CA GLY A 27 -11.58 -3.35 -9.99
C GLY A 27 -11.69 -1.96 -10.64
N ALA A 28 -12.88 -1.58 -11.10
CA ALA A 28 -13.09 -0.28 -11.74
C ALA A 28 -12.96 0.88 -10.73
N ASP A 29 -13.51 0.70 -9.53
CA ASP A 29 -13.43 1.66 -8.44
C ASP A 29 -11.99 1.84 -7.95
N ILE A 30 -11.22 0.75 -7.82
CA ILE A 30 -9.80 0.79 -7.45
C ILE A 30 -8.98 1.51 -8.52
N ILE A 31 -9.17 1.19 -9.81
CA ILE A 31 -8.51 1.89 -10.93
C ILE A 31 -8.78 3.40 -10.83
N ALA A 32 -10.04 3.79 -10.65
CA ALA A 32 -10.43 5.19 -10.52
C ALA A 32 -9.84 5.85 -9.27
N ALA A 33 -9.79 5.14 -8.15
CA ALA A 33 -9.25 5.64 -6.89
C ALA A 33 -7.72 5.82 -6.92
N ILE A 34 -7.00 4.94 -7.62
CA ILE A 34 -5.56 5.04 -7.84
C ILE A 34 -5.25 6.12 -8.88
N GLY A 35 -6.08 6.23 -9.92
CA GLY A 35 -5.84 7.09 -11.09
C GLY A 35 -4.93 6.44 -12.13
N CYS A 36 -4.90 5.10 -12.19
CA CYS A 36 -4.09 4.33 -13.13
C CYS A 36 -4.94 3.80 -14.31
N ARG A 37 -4.31 3.08 -15.24
CA ARG A 37 -5.00 2.29 -16.28
C ARG A 37 -4.91 0.79 -16.02
N MET A 38 -3.78 0.37 -15.47
CA MET A 38 -3.47 -1.00 -15.06
C MET A 38 -3.04 -0.95 -13.59
N PHE A 39 -3.49 -1.91 -12.82
CA PHE A 39 -2.97 -2.12 -11.48
C PHE A 39 -2.24 -3.45 -11.40
N ASP A 40 -1.34 -3.56 -10.44
CA ASP A 40 -0.81 -4.83 -9.96
C ASP A 40 -1.22 -5.02 -8.49
N VAL A 41 -1.12 -6.26 -8.00
CA VAL A 41 -1.46 -6.62 -6.62
C VAL A 41 -0.21 -7.10 -5.89
N VAL A 42 0.13 -6.40 -4.81
CA VAL A 42 1.23 -6.77 -3.92
C VAL A 42 0.65 -7.40 -2.66
N GLY A 43 0.81 -8.71 -2.54
CA GLY A 43 0.41 -9.44 -1.33
C GLY A 43 1.33 -9.18 -0.15
N LEU A 44 0.73 -8.99 1.03
CA LEU A 44 1.38 -8.75 2.31
C LEU A 44 1.01 -9.84 3.33
N GLU A 45 1.63 -9.79 4.50
CA GLU A 45 1.20 -10.56 5.68
C GLU A 45 -0.24 -10.23 6.12
N ASP A 46 -0.84 -11.11 6.92
CA ASP A 46 -2.17 -10.96 7.51
C ASP A 46 -3.33 -10.86 6.49
N ASP A 47 -3.18 -11.53 5.33
CA ASP A 47 -4.15 -11.56 4.23
C ASP A 47 -4.53 -10.16 3.73
N ILE A 48 -3.53 -9.27 3.63
CA ILE A 48 -3.67 -7.90 3.13
C ILE A 48 -3.04 -7.81 1.75
N ASP A 49 -3.79 -7.25 0.79
CA ASP A 49 -3.29 -6.92 -0.54
C ASP A 49 -3.18 -5.41 -0.72
N LEU A 50 -2.16 -4.97 -1.44
CA LEU A 50 -2.07 -3.61 -1.97
C LEU A 50 -2.29 -3.62 -3.48
N PHE A 51 -3.37 -2.97 -3.92
CA PHE A 51 -3.53 -2.60 -5.32
C PHE A 51 -2.71 -1.35 -5.58
N VAL A 52 -1.84 -1.39 -6.59
CA VAL A 52 -0.87 -0.33 -6.91
C VAL A 52 -0.91 0.01 -8.40
N ASP A 53 -0.48 1.22 -8.76
CA ASP A 53 -0.27 1.59 -10.17
C ASP A 53 0.92 0.80 -10.74
N ASP A 54 0.64 -0.22 -11.56
CA ASP A 54 1.66 -1.03 -12.25
C ASP A 54 2.56 -0.17 -13.14
N GLU A 55 2.02 0.94 -13.64
CA GLU A 55 2.72 1.86 -14.53
C GLU A 55 3.45 2.97 -13.76
N GLY A 56 3.32 3.02 -12.43
CA GLY A 56 3.74 4.16 -11.61
C GLY A 56 5.22 4.52 -11.73
N LEU A 57 6.08 3.50 -11.80
CA LEU A 57 7.52 3.71 -11.95
C LEU A 57 7.88 4.30 -13.34
N ILE A 58 7.20 3.85 -14.39
CA ILE A 58 7.51 4.24 -15.78
C ILE A 58 6.79 5.53 -16.20
N ASN A 59 5.65 5.85 -15.59
CA ASN A 59 4.87 7.06 -15.87
C ASN A 59 5.33 8.27 -15.04
N GLY A 60 6.29 8.09 -14.12
CA GLY A 60 6.85 9.16 -13.29
C GLY A 60 6.01 9.51 -12.07
N SER A 61 5.12 8.62 -11.63
CA SER A 61 4.37 8.81 -10.39
C SER A 61 5.30 8.97 -9.18
N THR A 62 4.83 9.74 -8.19
CA THR A 62 5.58 10.00 -6.97
C THR A 62 5.81 8.71 -6.16
N LEU A 63 7.02 8.52 -5.64
CA LEU A 63 7.32 7.48 -4.65
C LEU A 63 6.36 7.57 -3.47
N ASN A 64 5.63 6.50 -3.20
CA ASN A 64 4.75 6.37 -2.05
C ASN A 64 5.52 5.74 -0.90
N LEU A 65 6.27 6.59 -0.17
CA LEU A 65 7.07 6.13 0.96
C LEU A 65 6.22 5.45 2.06
N PRO A 66 5.03 5.98 2.45
CA PRO A 66 4.17 5.28 3.41
C PRO A 66 3.76 3.87 2.97
N ALA A 67 3.29 3.70 1.72
CA ALA A 67 2.92 2.38 1.20
C ALA A 67 4.14 1.45 1.10
N THR A 68 5.30 1.98 0.69
CA THR A 68 6.55 1.21 0.62
C THR A 68 6.98 0.72 2.01
N VAL A 69 6.89 1.57 3.03
CA VAL A 69 7.18 1.20 4.43
C VAL A 69 6.19 0.14 4.93
N LEU A 70 4.89 0.29 4.63
CA LEU A 70 3.88 -0.72 4.98
C LEU A 70 4.21 -2.07 4.34
N ALA A 71 4.53 -2.09 3.04
CA ALA A 71 4.89 -3.31 2.33
C ALA A 71 6.08 -4.01 3.01
N HIS A 72 7.16 -3.27 3.32
CA HIS A 72 8.36 -3.84 3.92
C HIS A 72 8.11 -4.39 5.33
N ARG A 73 7.26 -3.72 6.12
CA ARG A 73 6.86 -4.18 7.45
C ARG A 73 6.04 -5.45 7.42
N LEU A 74 5.27 -5.65 6.34
CA LEU A 74 4.36 -6.77 6.17
C LEU A 74 4.87 -7.74 5.10
N GLY A 75 6.18 -7.95 5.06
CA GLY A 75 6.81 -9.07 4.34
C GLY A 75 7.15 -8.83 2.86
N SER A 76 6.78 -7.69 2.27
CA SER A 76 7.03 -7.38 0.86
C SER A 76 8.07 -6.29 0.65
N ARG A 77 9.12 -6.55 -0.14
CA ARG A 77 10.16 -5.56 -0.44
C ARG A 77 9.82 -4.62 -1.61
N THR A 78 8.55 -4.59 -2.04
CA THR A 78 8.14 -3.78 -3.18
C THR A 78 8.24 -2.28 -2.87
N VAL A 79 8.83 -1.53 -3.80
CA VAL A 79 8.84 -0.06 -3.80
C VAL A 79 7.63 0.41 -4.59
N ILE A 80 6.78 1.22 -3.96
CA ILE A 80 5.47 1.59 -4.50
C ILE A 80 5.50 3.04 -5.01
N PHE A 81 4.99 3.25 -6.22
CA PHE A 81 4.81 4.56 -6.84
C PHE A 81 3.33 4.84 -7.05
N GLY A 82 2.91 6.09 -6.90
CA GLY A 82 1.50 6.47 -6.99
C GLY A 82 0.67 6.03 -5.79
N THR A 83 -0.65 6.18 -5.91
CA THR A 83 -1.60 5.80 -4.86
C THR A 83 -1.66 4.27 -4.71
N ALA A 84 -1.74 3.79 -3.47
CA ALA A 84 -2.04 2.38 -3.19
C ALA A 84 -3.38 2.24 -2.46
N ILE A 85 -4.11 1.16 -2.72
CA ILE A 85 -5.33 0.80 -2.00
C ILE A 85 -5.10 -0.53 -1.28
N ALA A 86 -5.20 -0.52 0.04
CA ALA A 86 -5.14 -1.73 0.85
C ALA A 86 -6.54 -2.34 1.04
N VAL A 87 -6.64 -3.65 0.82
CA VAL A 87 -7.84 -4.47 0.97
C VAL A 87 -7.49 -5.77 1.67
N SER A 88 -8.51 -6.54 2.06
CA SER A 88 -8.33 -7.91 2.52
C SER A 88 -8.49 -8.86 1.34
N VAL A 89 -7.91 -10.05 1.46
CA VAL A 89 -8.06 -11.13 0.49
C VAL A 89 -8.45 -12.42 1.20
N THR A 90 -9.34 -13.22 0.60
CA THR A 90 -9.69 -14.54 1.15
C THR A 90 -8.62 -15.57 0.79
N GLY A 91 -8.65 -16.74 1.44
CA GLY A 91 -7.74 -17.85 1.10
C GLY A 91 -7.86 -18.35 -0.35
N ASP A 92 -8.97 -18.06 -1.03
CA ASP A 92 -9.21 -18.39 -2.45
C ASP A 92 -8.78 -17.25 -3.40
N GLY A 93 -8.28 -16.13 -2.86
CA GLY A 93 -7.81 -14.98 -3.63
C GLY A 93 -8.89 -13.93 -3.95
N GLU A 94 -10.05 -13.98 -3.29
CA GLU A 94 -11.12 -13.00 -3.51
C GLU A 94 -10.85 -11.72 -2.72
N THR A 95 -10.93 -10.56 -3.39
CA THR A 95 -10.82 -9.26 -2.72
C THR A 95 -12.06 -8.97 -1.89
N VAL A 96 -11.86 -8.71 -0.59
CA VAL A 96 -12.90 -8.42 0.39
C VAL A 96 -12.54 -7.22 1.27
N GLY A 97 -13.50 -6.76 2.07
CA GLY A 97 -13.28 -5.66 2.99
C GLY A 97 -12.29 -6.01 4.09
N LEU A 98 -11.45 -5.04 4.45
CA LEU A 98 -10.57 -5.14 5.62
C LEU A 98 -11.40 -5.46 6.86
N SER A 99 -10.91 -6.40 7.68
CA SER A 99 -11.37 -6.61 9.05
C SER A 99 -10.85 -5.52 9.99
N ASP A 100 -11.43 -5.43 11.20
CA ASP A 100 -10.99 -4.43 12.19
C ASP A 100 -9.53 -4.67 12.61
N ALA A 101 -9.12 -5.94 12.70
CA ALA A 101 -7.76 -6.34 13.02
C ALA A 101 -6.78 -5.91 11.92
N GLN A 102 -7.12 -6.12 10.64
CA GLN A 102 -6.26 -5.69 9.53
C GLN A 102 -6.18 -4.16 9.43
N LEU A 103 -7.29 -3.46 9.65
CA LEU A 103 -7.28 -1.99 9.71
C LEU A 103 -6.38 -1.48 10.84
N ALA A 104 -6.50 -2.07 12.04
CA ALA A 104 -5.64 -1.73 13.18
C ALA A 104 -4.16 -2.03 12.87
N ARG A 105 -3.86 -3.16 12.25
CA ARG A 105 -2.51 -3.56 11.84
C ARG A 105 -1.87 -2.56 10.87
N ILE A 106 -2.63 -2.09 9.89
CA ILE A 106 -2.20 -1.04 8.95
C ILE A 106 -1.94 0.27 9.71
N GLN A 107 -2.85 0.67 10.61
CA GLN A 107 -2.70 1.91 11.40
C GLN A 107 -1.50 1.87 12.34
N GLU A 108 -1.27 0.76 13.04
CA GLU A 108 -0.10 0.55 13.90
C GLU A 108 1.21 0.65 13.11
N SER A 109 1.22 0.14 11.87
CA SER A 109 2.38 0.21 10.98
C SER A 109 2.79 1.65 10.64
N PHE A 110 1.83 2.58 10.62
CA PHE A 110 2.10 4.01 10.41
C PHE A 110 2.42 4.77 11.70
N ALA A 111 1.93 4.31 12.85
CA ALA A 111 2.13 4.97 14.13
C ALA A 111 3.52 4.74 14.74
N GLN A 112 4.21 3.68 14.31
CA GLN A 112 5.49 3.27 14.89
C GLN A 112 6.67 3.61 13.96
N LYS A 113 7.87 3.71 14.53
CA LYS A 113 9.11 3.71 13.74
C LYS A 113 9.40 2.28 13.25
N PRO A 114 9.89 2.07 12.00
CA PRO A 114 10.28 0.74 11.55
C PRO A 114 11.42 0.18 12.41
N ASP A 115 11.42 -1.14 12.63
CA ASP A 115 12.54 -1.81 13.28
C ASP A 115 13.80 -1.78 12.39
N ALA A 116 14.96 -2.13 12.96
CA ALA A 116 16.25 -2.06 12.27
C ALA A 116 16.30 -2.94 11.00
N GLY A 117 15.70 -4.14 11.04
CA GLY A 117 15.68 -5.03 9.88
C GLY A 117 14.83 -4.46 8.74
N THR A 118 13.69 -3.86 9.08
CA THR A 118 12.86 -3.14 8.11
C THR A 118 13.59 -1.93 7.53
N VAL A 119 14.32 -1.15 8.34
CA VAL A 119 15.13 -0.01 7.86
C VAL A 119 16.22 -0.47 6.90
N ASP A 120 16.95 -1.54 7.22
CA ASP A 120 18.01 -2.07 6.36
C ASP A 120 17.46 -2.51 4.99
N ALA A 121 16.33 -3.22 4.98
CA ALA A 121 15.65 -3.62 3.75
C ALA A 121 15.19 -2.40 2.93
N LEU A 122 14.63 -1.38 3.58
CA LEU A 122 14.23 -0.13 2.91
C LEU A 122 15.44 0.59 2.30
N VAL A 123 16.57 0.64 3.00
CA VAL A 123 17.80 1.26 2.50
C VAL A 123 18.34 0.55 1.25
N GLU A 124 18.25 -0.78 1.21
CA GLU A 124 18.63 -1.58 0.03
C GLU A 124 17.70 -1.26 -1.16
N SER A 125 16.39 -1.41 -0.96
CA SER A 125 15.36 -1.21 -2.00
C SER A 125 15.33 0.22 -2.54
N LEU A 126 15.57 1.22 -1.67
CA LEU A 126 15.54 2.64 -2.02
C LEU A 126 16.92 3.21 -2.34
N SER A 127 17.95 2.37 -2.55
CA SER A 127 19.29 2.82 -2.95
C SER A 127 19.34 3.75 -4.17
N PRO A 128 18.42 3.69 -5.16
CA PRO A 128 18.35 4.69 -6.24
C PRO A 128 17.88 6.09 -5.80
N PHE A 129 17.35 6.22 -4.58
CA PHE A 129 16.81 7.46 -3.99
C PHE A 129 17.68 7.94 -2.82
N PRO A 130 18.88 8.52 -3.08
CA PRO A 130 19.88 8.79 -2.04
C PRO A 130 19.39 9.74 -0.94
N THR A 131 18.53 10.70 -1.27
CA THR A 131 17.93 11.61 -0.28
C THR A 131 17.04 10.86 0.71
N VAL A 132 16.24 9.90 0.23
CA VAL A 132 15.34 9.09 1.07
C VAL A 132 16.17 8.15 1.95
N VAL A 133 17.19 7.51 1.39
CA VAL A 133 18.12 6.65 2.16
C VAL A 133 18.81 7.43 3.27
N SER A 134 19.24 8.67 3.01
CA SER A 134 19.82 9.54 4.02
C SER A 134 18.83 9.81 5.16
N MET A 135 17.57 10.09 4.84
CA MET A 135 16.52 10.28 5.86
C MET A 135 16.29 9.00 6.69
N LEU A 136 16.21 7.84 6.05
CA LEU A 136 15.99 6.55 6.72
C LEU A 136 17.13 6.15 7.66
N ARG A 137 18.36 6.58 7.39
CA ARG A 137 19.51 6.32 8.28
C ARG A 137 19.56 7.24 9.50
N ASN A 138 18.78 8.34 9.49
CA ASN A 138 18.78 9.36 10.52
C ASN A 138 17.56 9.31 11.45
N ILE A 139 16.59 8.45 11.16
CA ILE A 139 15.47 8.14 12.07
C ILE A 139 15.94 7.25 13.19
#